data_AF-A0A6N3AXF4-F1
#
_entry.id   AF-A0A6N3AXF4-F1
#
_cell.length_a   1.000
_cell.length_b   1.000
_cell.length_c   1.000
_cell.angle_alpha   90.00
_cell.angle_beta   90.00
_cell.angle_gamma   90.00
#
_symmetry.space_group_name_H-M   'P 1'
#
loop_
_entity.id
_entity.type
_entity.pdbx_description
1 polymer ?
#
loop_
_entity_poly.entity_id
_entity_poly.type
_entity_poly.pdbx_seq_one_letter_code
_entity_poly.pdbx_strand_id
1 'polypeptide(L)'
;MEKFIEVIKDLIKCIIWGSIISLGIILVVGIISLLVPNVNWRQSLQNVRSALLLIGALGMILGALLILKKRGVKELSFIDQWKDKYSVFSYRIVLIVVSITIILYGGFIDWLIIAFKIIS
;
A
#
# COMPACT_ATOMS: atom_id res chain seq x y z
N MET A 1 5.90 21.99 -18.45
CA MET A 1 4.81 22.01 -17.46
C MET A 1 3.86 20.82 -17.62
N GLU A 2 3.41 20.52 -18.83
CA GLU A 2 2.46 19.42 -19.11
C GLU A 2 2.92 18.04 -18.59
N LYS A 3 4.17 17.63 -18.88
CA LYS A 3 4.73 16.37 -18.36
C LYS A 3 4.74 16.27 -16.83
N PHE A 4 4.91 17.40 -16.13
CA PHE A 4 4.89 17.43 -14.66
C PHE A 4 3.47 17.24 -14.12
N ILE A 5 2.48 17.81 -14.79
CA ILE A 5 1.06 17.64 -14.45
C ILE A 5 0.63 16.17 -14.62
N GLU A 6 1.10 15.50 -15.68
CA GLU A 6 0.82 14.07 -15.89
C GLU A 6 1.44 13.18 -14.80
N VAL A 7 2.69 13.47 -14.38
CA VAL A 7 3.34 12.77 -13.26
C VAL A 7 2.54 12.93 -11.97
N ILE A 8 2.11 14.15 -11.65
CA ILE A 8 1.28 14.40 -10.46
C ILE A 8 -0.05 13.64 -10.55
N LYS A 9 -0.70 13.65 -11.72
CA LYS A 9 -1.98 12.95 -11.91
C LYS A 9 -1.84 11.45 -11.69
N ASP A 10 -0.78 10.84 -12.21
CA ASP A 10 -0.48 9.43 -12.02
C ASP A 10 -0.13 9.11 -10.56
N LEU A 11 0.62 9.98 -9.89
CA LEU A 11 0.92 9.85 -8.47
C LEU A 11 -0.35 9.87 -7.61
N ILE A 12 -1.26 10.83 -7.86
CA ILE A 12 -2.56 10.93 -7.16
C ILE A 12 -3.37 9.65 -7.37
N LYS A 13 -3.47 9.14 -8.60
CA LYS A 13 -4.15 7.86 -8.87
C LYS A 13 -3.56 6.71 -8.06
N CYS A 14 -2.23 6.63 -7.98
CA CYS A 14 -1.55 5.59 -7.19
C CYS A 14 -1.89 5.71 -5.70
N ILE A 15 -1.89 6.93 -5.16
CA ILE A 15 -2.26 7.19 -3.77
C ILE A 15 -3.71 6.77 -3.52
N ILE A 16 -4.65 7.11 -4.42
CA ILE A 16 -6.05 6.71 -4.29
C ILE A 16 -6.18 5.18 -4.25
N TRP A 17 -5.52 4.47 -5.18
CA TRP A 17 -5.54 3.01 -5.18
C TRP A 17 -4.88 2.42 -3.93
N GLY A 18 -3.76 2.98 -3.47
CA GLY A 18 -3.11 2.59 -2.22
C GLY A 18 -4.00 2.80 -1.00
N SER A 19 -4.75 3.91 -0.95
CA SER A 19 -5.74 4.18 0.09
C SER A 19 -6.89 3.16 0.07
N ILE A 20 -7.43 2.83 -1.11
CA ILE A 20 -8.50 1.82 -1.24
C ILE A 20 -8.02 0.45 -0.74
N ILE A 21 -6.81 0.03 -1.15
CA ILE A 21 -6.22 -1.24 -0.70
C ILE A 21 -6.01 -1.22 0.82
N SER A 22 -5.49 -0.11 1.36
CA SER A 22 -5.26 0.03 2.81
C SER A 22 -6.57 -0.06 3.60
N LEU A 23 -7.63 0.60 3.14
CA LEU A 23 -8.96 0.51 3.73
C LEU A 23 -9.50 -0.93 3.69
N GLY A 24 -9.31 -1.64 2.57
CA GLY A 24 -9.66 -3.06 2.47
C GLY A 24 -8.94 -3.91 3.50
N ILE A 25 -7.62 -3.72 3.68
CA ILE A 25 -6.82 -4.43 4.69
C ILE A 25 -7.34 -4.11 6.10
N ILE A 26 -7.58 -2.83 6.41
CA ILE A 26 -8.08 -2.41 7.72
C ILE A 26 -9.42 -3.08 8.04
N LEU A 27 -10.35 -3.11 7.10
CA LEU A 27 -11.66 -3.72 7.30
C LEU A 27 -11.54 -5.23 7.47
N VAL A 28 -10.85 -5.92 6.56
CA VAL A 28 -10.73 -7.39 6.60
C VAL A 28 -10.01 -7.84 7.86
N VAL A 29 -8.82 -7.29 8.15
CA VAL A 29 -8.03 -7.68 9.32
C VAL A 29 -8.72 -7.23 10.61
N GLY A 30 -9.32 -6.04 10.62
CA GLY A 30 -10.06 -5.53 11.77
C GLY A 30 -11.26 -6.39 12.13
N ILE A 31 -12.09 -6.77 11.15
CA ILE A 31 -13.26 -7.64 11.36
C ILE A 31 -12.80 -9.03 11.81
N ILE A 32 -11.85 -9.65 11.10
CA ILE A 32 -11.32 -10.98 11.47
C ILE A 32 -10.79 -10.94 12.91
N SER A 33 -10.04 -9.91 13.26
CA SER A 33 -9.44 -9.79 14.58
C SER A 33 -10.48 -9.60 15.69
N LEU A 34 -11.64 -8.99 15.41
CA LEU A 34 -12.73 -8.84 16.38
C LEU A 34 -13.54 -10.13 16.57
N LEU A 35 -13.53 -11.03 15.58
CA LEU A 35 -14.19 -12.34 15.67
C LEU A 35 -13.40 -13.35 16.52
N VAL A 36 -12.12 -13.07 16.82
CA VAL A 36 -11.29 -13.94 17.66
C VAL A 36 -11.65 -13.74 19.15
N PRO A 37 -12.03 -14.80 19.88
CA PRO A 37 -12.34 -14.70 21.30
C PRO A 37 -11.16 -14.12 22.11
N ASN A 38 -11.46 -13.23 23.07
CA ASN A 38 -10.51 -12.55 23.95
C ASN A 38 -9.61 -11.48 23.30
N VAL A 39 -9.88 -11.08 22.05
CA VAL A 39 -9.15 -9.98 21.41
C VAL A 39 -9.83 -8.64 21.71
N ASN A 40 -9.15 -7.78 22.46
CA ASN A 40 -9.60 -6.42 22.76
C ASN A 40 -9.39 -5.49 21.56
N TRP A 41 -10.12 -4.36 21.52
CA TRP A 41 -9.99 -3.33 20.48
C TRP A 41 -8.54 -2.87 20.24
N ARG A 42 -7.75 -2.69 21.32
CA ARG A 42 -6.32 -2.33 21.22
C ARG A 42 -5.50 -3.38 20.47
N GLN A 43 -5.78 -4.66 20.72
CA GLN A 43 -5.09 -5.78 20.07
C GLN A 43 -5.49 -5.89 18.60
N SER A 44 -6.76 -5.64 18.28
CA SER A 44 -7.23 -5.55 16.88
C SER A 44 -6.50 -4.45 16.10
N LEU A 45 -6.34 -3.26 16.71
CA LEU A 45 -5.61 -2.16 16.10
C LEU A 45 -4.12 -2.49 15.87
N GLN A 46 -3.48 -3.22 16.79
CA GLN A 46 -2.11 -3.73 16.62
C GLN A 46 -1.99 -4.76 15.49
N ASN A 47 -3.00 -5.63 15.33
CA ASN A 47 -3.04 -6.60 14.25
C ASN A 47 -3.17 -5.90 12.89
N VAL A 48 -4.06 -4.90 12.79
CA VAL A 48 -4.19 -4.05 11.60
C VAL A 48 -2.88 -3.33 11.27
N ARG A 49 -2.24 -2.69 12.26
CA ARG A 49 -0.92 -2.06 12.10
C ARG A 49 0.09 -3.04 11.51
N SER A 50 0.20 -4.23 12.10
CA SER A 50 1.17 -5.24 11.71
C SER A 50 0.91 -5.75 10.28
N ALA A 51 -0.36 -5.98 9.93
CA ALA A 51 -0.74 -6.39 8.58
C ALA A 51 -0.40 -5.32 7.53
N LEU A 52 -0.71 -4.05 7.78
CA LEU A 52 -0.38 -2.94 6.87
C LEU A 52 1.13 -2.84 6.66
N LEU A 53 1.93 -2.88 7.73
CA LEU A 53 3.38 -2.80 7.64
C LEU A 53 3.98 -4.00 6.90
N LEU A 54 3.51 -5.22 7.17
CA LEU A 54 3.98 -6.43 6.50
C LEU A 54 3.62 -6.42 5.00
N ILE A 55 2.36 -6.15 4.65
CA ILE A 55 1.90 -6.13 3.26
C ILE A 55 2.61 -5.02 2.49
N GLY A 56 2.72 -3.83 3.07
CA GLY A 56 3.44 -2.70 2.48
C GLY A 56 4.93 -3.01 2.26
N ALA A 57 5.61 -3.59 3.24
CA ALA A 57 7.02 -3.98 3.10
C ALA A 57 7.23 -5.07 2.04
N LEU A 58 6.38 -6.11 2.03
CA LEU A 58 6.42 -7.15 1.00
C LEU A 58 6.18 -6.58 -0.41
N GLY A 59 5.24 -5.64 -0.53
CA GLY A 59 5.02 -4.90 -1.77
C GLY A 59 6.26 -4.14 -2.22
N MET A 60 6.95 -3.42 -1.33
CA MET A 60 8.20 -2.74 -1.69
C MET A 60 9.30 -3.72 -2.12
N ILE A 61 9.46 -4.84 -1.43
CA ILE A 61 10.44 -5.88 -1.79
C ILE A 61 10.12 -6.42 -3.20
N LEU A 62 8.86 -6.75 -3.47
CA LEU A 62 8.42 -7.20 -4.80
C LEU A 62 8.69 -6.13 -5.87
N GLY A 63 8.40 -4.87 -5.58
CA GLY A 63 8.70 -3.74 -6.48
C GLY A 63 10.18 -3.63 -6.81
N ALA A 64 11.05 -3.72 -5.79
CA ALA A 64 12.49 -3.70 -5.96
C ALA A 64 13.01 -4.91 -6.78
N LEU A 65 12.51 -6.12 -6.49
CA LEU A 65 12.85 -7.33 -7.25
C LEU A 65 12.44 -7.21 -8.73
N LEU A 66 11.28 -6.63 -9.01
CA LEU A 66 10.82 -6.39 -10.38
C LEU A 66 11.69 -5.38 -11.11
N ILE A 67 12.23 -4.37 -10.41
CA ILE A 67 13.21 -3.44 -10.98
C ILE A 67 14.53 -4.15 -11.30
N LEU A 68 15.02 -5.00 -10.39
CA LEU A 68 16.27 -5.75 -10.53
C LEU A 68 16.21 -6.85 -11.60
N LYS A 69 15.02 -7.39 -11.88
CA LYS A 69 14.84 -8.42 -12.91
C LYS A 69 15.26 -7.90 -14.29
N LYS A 70 16.30 -8.53 -14.88
CA LYS A 70 16.87 -8.18 -16.19
C LYS A 70 15.79 -8.07 -17.29
N ARG A 71 15.92 -7.03 -18.14
CA ARG A 71 15.03 -6.63 -19.25
C ARG A 71 14.76 -7.70 -20.34
N GLY A 72 15.31 -8.91 -20.23
CA GLY A 72 15.19 -9.97 -21.25
C GLY A 72 14.10 -11.02 -20.99
N VAL A 73 13.46 -11.01 -19.82
CA VAL A 73 12.33 -11.91 -19.53
C VAL A 73 11.07 -11.21 -19.98
N LYS A 74 10.35 -11.78 -20.96
CA LYS A 74 9.10 -11.28 -21.56
C LYS A 74 8.39 -10.31 -20.63
N GLU A 75 8.44 -9.04 -21.02
CA GLU A 75 7.67 -7.98 -20.42
C GLU A 75 6.22 -8.49 -20.22
N LEU A 76 5.70 -8.34 -19.00
CA LEU A 76 4.35 -8.80 -18.65
C LEU A 76 3.38 -8.43 -19.77
N SER A 77 2.63 -9.40 -20.30
CA SER A 77 1.72 -9.27 -21.45
C SER A 77 0.59 -8.24 -21.29
N PHE A 78 0.62 -7.45 -20.21
CA PHE A 78 -0.35 -6.43 -19.81
C PHE A 78 0.23 -5.01 -19.84
N ILE A 79 1.44 -4.78 -20.39
CA ILE A 79 2.02 -3.43 -20.49
C ILE A 79 1.13 -2.50 -21.31
N ASP A 80 0.47 -3.01 -22.35
CA ASP A 80 -0.40 -2.20 -23.20
C ASP A 80 -1.64 -1.73 -22.43
N GLN A 81 -2.25 -2.60 -21.61
CA GLN A 81 -3.35 -2.21 -20.70
C GLN A 81 -2.89 -1.23 -19.59
N TRP A 82 -1.60 -1.26 -19.25
CA TRP A 82 -1.04 -0.37 -18.23
C TRP A 82 -0.81 1.05 -18.77
N LYS A 83 -0.36 1.15 -20.03
CA LYS A 83 -0.16 2.43 -20.73
C LYS A 83 -1.45 3.20 -20.95
N ASP A 84 -2.59 2.52 -21.07
CA ASP A 84 -3.90 3.18 -21.13
C ASP A 84 -4.31 3.80 -19.78
N LYS A 85 -3.79 3.28 -18.66
CA LYS A 85 -4.19 3.71 -17.31
C LYS A 85 -3.27 4.77 -16.71
N TYR A 86 -1.99 4.73 -17.05
CA TYR A 86 -0.93 5.60 -16.56
C TYR A 86 -0.11 6.17 -17.73
N SER A 87 0.02 7.50 -17.77
CA SER A 87 0.72 8.22 -18.85
C SER A 87 2.24 8.11 -18.71
N VAL A 88 2.74 8.11 -17.47
CA VAL A 88 4.18 8.19 -17.18
C VAL A 88 4.68 7.01 -16.33
N PHE A 89 3.84 6.49 -15.42
CA PHE A 89 4.32 5.50 -14.45
C PHE A 89 4.33 4.07 -14.99
N SER A 90 5.50 3.42 -14.90
CA SER A 90 5.60 1.97 -15.12
C SER A 90 4.94 1.20 -13.96
N TYR A 91 4.45 -0.01 -14.24
CA TYR A 91 3.82 -0.87 -13.23
C TYR A 91 4.71 -1.10 -11.99
N ARG A 92 6.04 -1.12 -12.19
CA ARG A 92 7.03 -1.27 -11.10
C ARG A 92 6.97 -0.08 -10.14
N ILE A 93 6.93 1.14 -10.69
CA ILE A 93 6.86 2.38 -9.91
C ILE A 93 5.52 2.46 -9.19
N VAL A 94 4.41 2.15 -9.87
CA VAL A 94 3.09 2.15 -9.25
C VAL A 94 3.04 1.22 -8.05
N LEU A 95 3.59 0.00 -8.18
CA LEU A 95 3.62 -0.97 -7.08
C LEU A 95 4.40 -0.43 -5.88
N ILE A 96 5.54 0.24 -6.10
CA ILE A 96 6.30 0.89 -5.03
C ILE A 96 5.50 2.02 -4.37
N VAL A 97 4.90 2.91 -5.16
CA VAL A 97 4.14 4.05 -4.63
C VAL A 97 2.94 3.57 -3.81
N VAL A 98 2.18 2.60 -4.32
CA VAL A 98 1.06 1.97 -3.59
C VAL A 98 1.54 1.35 -2.28
N SER A 99 2.68 0.65 -2.31
CA SER A 99 3.26 0.03 -1.12
C SER A 99 3.67 1.06 -0.07
N ILE A 100 4.27 2.19 -0.50
CA ILE A 100 4.58 3.32 0.38
C ILE A 100 3.30 3.88 1.01
N THR A 101 2.24 4.08 0.22
CA THR A 101 0.94 4.53 0.75
C THR A 101 0.43 3.59 1.84
N ILE A 102 0.48 2.27 1.62
CA ILE A 102 0.06 1.27 2.62
C ILE A 102 0.90 1.39 3.91
N ILE A 103 2.21 1.54 3.79
CA ILE A 103 3.11 1.74 4.95
C ILE A 103 2.75 3.02 5.70
N LEU A 104 2.43 4.12 5.01
CA LEU A 104 2.02 5.38 5.64
C LEU A 104 0.74 5.20 6.47
N TYR A 105 -0.24 4.43 5.99
CA TYR A 105 -1.40 4.05 6.80
C TYR A 105 -0.99 3.22 8.02
N GLY A 106 -0.08 2.26 7.87
CA GLY A 106 0.46 1.50 9.00
C GLY A 106 1.11 2.39 10.06
N GLY A 107 1.92 3.37 9.64
CA GLY A 107 2.53 4.37 10.52
C GLY A 107 1.50 5.30 11.17
N PHE A 108 0.44 5.67 10.46
CA PHE A 108 -0.66 6.46 11.03
C PHE A 108 -1.40 5.69 12.13
N ILE A 109 -1.67 4.40 11.93
CA ILE A 109 -2.26 3.54 12.97
C ILE A 109 -1.30 3.38 14.16
N ASP A 110 0.01 3.25 13.92
CA ASP A 110 1.01 3.22 15.00
C ASP A 110 0.99 4.50 15.85
N TRP A 111 0.95 5.66 15.19
CA TRP A 111 0.80 6.95 15.86
C TRP A 111 -0.48 7.03 16.68
N LEU A 112 -1.62 6.56 16.16
CA LEU A 112 -2.87 6.48 16.92
C LEU A 112 -2.73 5.60 18.17
N ILE A 113 -2.11 4.42 18.05
CA ILE A 113 -1.90 3.51 19.18
C ILE A 113 -1.08 4.20 20.28
N ILE A 114 0.00 4.91 19.91
CA ILE A 114 0.84 5.65 20.86
C ILE A 114 0.04 6.77 21.52
N ALA A 115 -0.72 7.54 20.74
CA ALA A 115 -1.56 8.62 21.26
C ALA A 115 -2.60 8.11 22.28
N PHE A 116 -3.29 7.00 21.97
CA PHE A 116 -4.24 6.37 22.90
C PHE A 116 -3.58 5.81 24.16
N LYS A 117 -2.31 5.39 24.09
CA LYS A 117 -1.55 4.92 25.26
C LYS A 117 -1.15 6.05 26.20
N ILE A 118 -0.93 7.26 25.68
CA ILE A 118 -0.54 8.44 26.47
C ILE A 118 -1.73 9.05 27.21
N ILE A 119 -2.94 8.93 26.66
CA ILE A 119 -4.17 9.55 27.19
C ILE A 119 -4.90 8.67 28.23
N SER A 120 -4.56 7.38 28.32
CA SER A 120 -5.20 6.35 29.16
C SER A 120 -4.36 6.00 30.39
#